data_AF-S7RSP1-F1
#
_entry.id   AF-S7RSP1-F1
#
_cell.length_a   1.000
_cell.length_b   1.000
_cell.length_c   1.000
_cell.angle_alpha   90.00
_cell.angle_beta   90.00
_cell.angle_gamma   90.00
#
_symmetry.space_group_name_H-M   'P 1'
#
loop_
_entity.id
_entity.type
_entity.pdbx_description
1 polymer ?
#
loop_
_entity_poly.entity_id
_entity_poly.type
_entity_poly.pdbx_seq_one_letter_code
_entity_poly.pdbx_strand_id
1 'polypeptide(L)'
;IVNSLSPQEIHAQMMNPQSTFWKEMVDYLESVHQGEFIDKTMTEVQNDVAYAASDPDYKDPTQTLPEAPPYPCNHQPDVKCHNCTKCDTWWQSFKNNVNDLLYRSNIHSCGDHCTVKGECKAKFPRPYKTTVDEKVGYIILKKLETRLNTFTTTLTYLLRSNPDVTSLLSGTALKSVAAYVTDYITETPLKTYTIFQTICDVFNCQTTMIGGTLRDQEKARKLPTQIVNSLSVRMEMGAPMAAAYLLGNPDHYTSHRFRTVYWKSYSSEVLKDWDSTDLDQLAENDNPNPKDQVVVKRSREGYTAYTPIMDYIYRPKPFKDVCLYDWIHLSRKKLLPNIASNSDASQTGTAVEAQEDSRAKSLIHKT
;
A
#
# COMPACT_ATOMS: atom_id res chain seq x y z
N ILE A 1 14.32 18.24 9.20
CA ILE A 1 15.48 18.48 8.30
C ILE A 1 15.95 19.89 8.61
N VAL A 2 17.09 20.05 9.31
CA VAL A 2 17.45 21.33 9.97
C VAL A 2 18.20 22.31 9.03
N ASN A 3 18.56 21.90 7.81
CA ASN A 3 19.27 22.74 6.83
C ASN A 3 18.66 22.65 5.42
N SER A 4 17.37 22.33 5.28
CA SER A 4 16.70 22.32 3.97
C SER A 4 16.12 23.68 3.65
N LEU A 5 16.39 24.17 2.45
CA LEU A 5 15.69 25.33 1.89
C LEU A 5 14.18 25.07 1.89
N SER A 6 13.40 26.07 2.27
CA SER A 6 11.96 26.06 2.10
C SER A 6 11.60 26.06 0.60
N PRO A 7 10.43 25.53 0.20
CA PRO A 7 9.99 25.57 -1.19
C PRO A 7 9.97 26.99 -1.80
N GLN A 8 9.71 28.01 -0.98
CA GLN A 8 9.73 29.42 -1.41
C GLN A 8 11.16 29.92 -1.70
N GLU A 9 12.13 29.54 -0.86
CA GLU A 9 13.54 29.87 -1.08
C GLU A 9 14.10 29.16 -2.32
N ILE A 10 13.73 27.89 -2.53
CA ILE A 10 14.08 27.13 -3.74
C ILE A 10 13.50 27.85 -4.97
N HIS A 11 12.21 28.19 -4.96
CA HIS A 11 11.56 28.89 -6.06
C HIS A 11 12.23 30.25 -6.37
N ALA A 12 12.54 31.04 -5.33
CA ALA A 12 13.24 32.32 -5.50
C ALA A 12 14.63 32.15 -6.14
N GLN A 13 15.39 31.14 -5.71
CA GLN A 13 16.70 30.84 -6.30
C GLN A 13 16.59 30.30 -7.73
N MET A 14 15.50 29.59 -8.06
CA MET A 14 15.21 29.11 -9.41
C MET A 14 14.80 30.21 -10.40
N MET A 15 14.30 31.34 -9.93
CA MET A 15 13.93 32.47 -10.79
C MET A 15 15.14 33.30 -11.27
N ASN A 16 16.35 33.00 -10.79
CA ASN A 16 17.58 33.66 -11.25
C ASN A 16 18.42 32.70 -12.11
N PRO A 17 18.37 32.83 -13.46
CA PRO A 17 19.11 31.94 -14.37
C PRO A 17 20.63 32.01 -14.24
N GLN A 18 21.17 33.05 -13.59
CA GLN A 18 22.62 33.20 -13.37
C GLN A 18 23.08 32.60 -12.04
N SER A 19 22.16 32.16 -11.18
CA SER A 19 22.49 31.54 -9.90
C SER A 19 23.24 30.21 -10.09
N THR A 20 24.23 29.94 -9.25
CA THR A 20 24.91 28.63 -9.20
C THR A 20 23.91 27.53 -8.88
N PHE A 21 22.99 27.78 -7.96
CA PHE A 21 21.92 26.85 -7.60
C PHE A 21 21.04 26.46 -8.80
N TRP A 22 20.71 27.43 -9.67
CA TRP A 22 19.91 27.16 -10.85
C TRP A 22 20.63 26.21 -11.81
N LYS A 23 21.92 26.46 -12.07
CA LYS A 23 22.74 25.61 -12.94
C LYS A 23 22.88 24.20 -12.37
N GLU A 24 23.24 24.09 -11.10
CA GLU A 24 23.37 22.78 -10.43
C GLU A 24 22.04 22.00 -10.40
N MET A 25 20.91 22.70 -10.21
CA MET A 25 19.58 22.08 -10.26
C MET A 25 19.22 21.60 -11.68
N VAL A 26 19.51 22.39 -12.70
CA VAL A 26 19.29 22.00 -14.10
C VAL A 26 20.19 20.83 -14.48
N ASP A 27 21.48 20.89 -14.15
CA ASP A 27 22.44 19.81 -14.40
C ASP A 27 22.00 18.52 -13.70
N TYR A 28 21.52 18.61 -12.45
CA TYR A 28 20.93 17.48 -11.75
C TYR A 28 19.68 16.93 -12.47
N LEU A 29 18.74 17.80 -12.84
CA LEU A 29 17.51 17.36 -13.52
C LEU A 29 17.80 16.72 -14.88
N GLU A 30 18.71 17.28 -15.67
CA GLU A 30 19.17 16.73 -16.96
C GLU A 30 19.96 15.42 -16.77
N SER A 31 20.64 15.23 -15.64
CA SER A 31 21.31 13.95 -15.32
C SER A 31 20.33 12.81 -15.00
N VAL A 32 19.15 13.12 -14.45
CA VAL A 32 18.15 12.14 -14.00
C VAL A 32 17.04 11.92 -15.03
N HIS A 33 16.71 12.96 -15.80
CA HIS A 33 15.63 12.95 -16.79
C HIS A 33 16.24 13.03 -18.19
N GLN A 34 16.02 11.98 -18.97
CA GLN A 34 16.44 11.90 -20.36
C GLN A 34 15.20 11.90 -21.27
N GLY A 35 15.39 12.45 -22.47
CA GLY A 35 14.38 12.51 -23.52
C GLY A 35 14.98 12.13 -24.88
N GLU A 36 15.97 11.25 -24.86
CA GLU A 36 16.74 10.79 -26.02
C GLU A 36 17.34 9.42 -25.76
N PHE A 37 17.76 8.72 -26.81
CA PHE A 37 18.46 7.44 -26.67
C PHE A 37 19.88 7.64 -26.13
N ILE A 38 20.39 6.65 -25.42
CA ILE A 38 21.74 6.68 -24.84
C ILE A 38 22.77 6.52 -25.95
N ASP A 39 23.61 7.53 -26.15
CA ASP A 39 24.76 7.56 -27.06
C ASP A 39 24.45 7.21 -28.54
N LYS A 40 23.17 7.21 -28.96
CA LYS A 40 22.71 6.77 -30.29
C LYS A 40 21.52 7.59 -30.77
N THR A 41 21.32 7.65 -32.08
CA THR A 41 20.11 8.20 -32.71
C THR A 41 19.01 7.14 -32.83
N MET A 42 17.76 7.58 -33.00
CA MET A 42 16.62 6.65 -33.21
C MET A 42 16.87 5.66 -34.36
N THR A 43 17.46 6.10 -35.47
CA THR A 43 17.72 5.24 -36.64
C THR A 43 18.79 4.18 -36.35
N GLU A 44 19.83 4.53 -35.59
CA GLU A 44 20.86 3.57 -35.17
C GLU A 44 20.27 2.52 -34.22
N VAL A 45 19.49 2.95 -33.23
CA VAL A 45 18.81 2.02 -32.31
C VAL A 45 17.86 1.09 -33.06
N GLN A 46 17.10 1.61 -34.03
CA GLN A 46 16.22 0.77 -34.86
C GLN A 46 17.01 -0.33 -35.60
N ASN A 47 18.16 0.02 -36.17
CA ASN A 47 19.01 -0.95 -36.87
C ASN A 47 19.60 -1.98 -35.91
N ASP A 48 20.06 -1.54 -34.73
CA ASP A 48 20.60 -2.42 -33.70
C ASP A 48 19.55 -3.41 -33.18
N VAL A 49 18.33 -2.93 -32.93
CA VAL A 49 17.21 -3.78 -32.48
C VAL A 49 16.81 -4.75 -33.57
N ALA A 50 16.77 -4.32 -34.84
CA ALA A 50 16.49 -5.21 -35.97
C ALA A 50 17.57 -6.28 -36.15
N TYR A 51 18.85 -5.91 -35.99
CA TYR A 51 19.97 -6.83 -36.03
C TYR A 51 19.92 -7.84 -34.87
N ALA A 52 19.72 -7.38 -33.64
CA ALA A 52 19.58 -8.23 -32.46
C ALA A 52 18.39 -9.18 -32.60
N ALA A 53 17.23 -8.70 -33.06
CA ALA A 53 16.05 -9.52 -33.28
C ALA A 53 16.18 -10.56 -34.41
N SER A 54 17.22 -10.46 -35.25
CA SER A 54 17.53 -11.47 -36.27
C SER A 54 18.25 -12.70 -35.69
N ASP A 55 18.83 -12.57 -34.50
CA ASP A 55 19.49 -13.66 -33.79
C ASP A 55 18.44 -14.59 -33.12
N PRO A 56 18.49 -15.92 -33.34
CA PRO A 56 17.59 -16.87 -32.68
C PRO A 56 17.67 -16.86 -31.15
N ASP A 57 18.81 -16.48 -30.56
CA ASP A 57 19.02 -16.45 -29.11
C ASP A 57 18.57 -15.14 -28.46
N TYR A 58 18.18 -14.15 -29.26
CA TYR A 58 17.69 -12.87 -28.76
C TYR A 58 16.37 -13.01 -27.99
N LYS A 59 16.30 -12.31 -26.86
CA LYS A 59 15.10 -12.25 -26.02
C LYS A 59 14.68 -10.81 -25.85
N ASP A 60 13.40 -10.54 -26.08
CA ASP A 60 12.83 -9.21 -25.92
C ASP A 60 13.04 -8.70 -24.49
N PRO A 61 13.73 -7.56 -24.28
CA PRO A 61 13.94 -6.95 -22.98
C PRO A 61 12.64 -6.66 -22.21
N THR A 62 11.51 -6.46 -22.89
CA THR A 62 10.19 -6.23 -22.25
C THR A 62 9.59 -7.50 -21.64
N GLN A 63 10.13 -8.67 -21.98
CA GLN A 63 9.65 -10.00 -21.54
C GLN A 63 10.65 -10.71 -20.63
N THR A 64 11.71 -10.02 -20.20
CA THR A 64 12.77 -10.59 -19.37
C THR A 64 12.97 -9.77 -18.10
N LEU A 65 13.51 -10.42 -17.06
CA LEU A 65 13.85 -9.74 -15.82
C LEU A 65 15.20 -9.02 -15.96
N PRO A 66 15.40 -7.87 -15.28
CA PRO A 66 16.68 -7.20 -15.28
C PRO A 66 17.76 -8.02 -14.58
N GLU A 67 18.96 -7.99 -15.16
CA GLU A 67 20.15 -8.63 -14.58
C GLU A 67 20.80 -7.67 -13.58
N ALA A 68 21.10 -8.19 -12.39
CA ALA A 68 21.79 -7.41 -11.37
C ALA A 68 23.23 -7.07 -11.83
N PRO A 69 23.74 -5.86 -11.52
CA PRO A 69 25.13 -5.52 -11.81
C PRO A 69 26.08 -6.42 -11.01
N PRO A 70 27.28 -6.71 -11.53
CA PRO A 70 28.31 -7.41 -10.76
C PRO A 70 28.72 -6.62 -9.51
N TYR A 71 29.23 -7.33 -8.50
CA TYR A 71 29.71 -6.69 -7.27
C TYR A 71 30.85 -5.71 -7.56
N PRO A 72 30.85 -4.52 -6.93
CA PRO A 72 31.90 -3.54 -7.12
C PRO A 72 33.25 -4.04 -6.59
N CYS A 73 34.32 -3.62 -7.24
CA CYS A 73 35.69 -3.90 -6.79
C CYS A 73 36.14 -2.84 -5.77
N ASN A 74 36.98 -3.23 -4.82
CA ASN A 74 37.56 -2.30 -3.83
C ASN A 74 38.77 -1.51 -4.35
N HIS A 75 39.02 -1.53 -5.67
CA HIS A 75 40.13 -0.84 -6.32
C HIS A 75 39.60 0.04 -7.46
N GLN A 76 40.43 0.97 -7.91
CA GLN A 76 40.11 1.78 -9.10
C GLN A 76 39.96 0.87 -10.34
N PRO A 77 39.21 1.31 -11.37
CA PRO A 77 39.00 0.53 -12.58
C PRO A 77 40.32 0.04 -13.18
N ASP A 78 40.51 -1.29 -13.24
CA ASP A 78 41.71 -1.93 -13.78
C ASP A 78 41.31 -2.91 -14.89
N VAL A 79 41.90 -2.73 -16.08
CA VAL A 79 41.69 -3.57 -17.27
C VAL A 79 42.11 -5.02 -17.01
N LYS A 80 43.00 -5.27 -16.04
CA LYS A 80 43.45 -6.62 -15.68
C LYS A 80 42.52 -7.32 -14.70
N CYS A 81 41.56 -6.61 -14.09
CA CYS A 81 40.61 -7.20 -13.17
C CYS A 81 39.39 -7.75 -13.92
N HIS A 82 39.18 -9.06 -13.81
CA HIS A 82 38.03 -9.76 -14.41
C HIS A 82 36.68 -9.16 -14.01
N ASN A 83 36.55 -8.71 -12.76
CA ASN A 83 35.31 -8.11 -12.26
C ASN A 83 35.08 -6.71 -12.85
N CYS A 84 36.13 -5.90 -13.06
CA CYS A 84 36.02 -4.62 -13.75
C CYS A 84 35.58 -4.82 -15.21
N THR A 85 36.18 -5.77 -15.93
CA THR A 85 35.77 -6.10 -17.31
C THR A 85 34.31 -6.57 -17.38
N LYS A 86 33.86 -7.36 -16.40
CA LYS A 86 32.45 -7.76 -16.28
C LYS A 86 31.53 -6.57 -16.02
N CYS A 87 31.91 -5.65 -15.13
CA CYS A 87 31.15 -4.42 -14.88
C CYS A 87 31.04 -3.59 -16.15
N ASP A 88 32.12 -3.40 -16.90
CA ASP A 88 32.11 -2.64 -18.16
C ASP A 88 31.21 -3.30 -19.20
N THR A 89 31.28 -4.62 -19.33
CA THR A 89 30.41 -5.40 -20.23
C THR A 89 28.94 -5.27 -19.82
N TRP A 90 28.65 -5.32 -18.52
CA TRP A 90 27.30 -5.12 -18.00
C TRP A 90 26.79 -3.71 -18.29
N TRP A 91 27.61 -2.66 -18.14
CA TRP A 91 27.21 -1.29 -18.49
C TRP A 91 26.89 -1.13 -19.98
N GLN A 92 27.65 -1.77 -20.87
CA GLN A 92 27.33 -1.78 -22.29
C GLN A 92 26.01 -2.51 -22.57
N SER A 93 25.82 -3.68 -21.96
CA SER A 93 24.55 -4.42 -22.03
C SER A 93 23.38 -3.59 -21.48
N PHE A 94 23.56 -2.88 -20.38
CA PHE A 94 22.58 -1.99 -19.78
C PHE A 94 22.14 -0.90 -20.77
N LYS A 95 23.09 -0.21 -21.41
CA LYS A 95 22.77 0.85 -22.40
C LYS A 95 21.98 0.30 -23.58
N ASN A 96 22.41 -0.83 -24.14
CA ASN A 96 21.72 -1.48 -25.26
C ASN A 96 20.31 -1.93 -24.87
N ASN A 97 20.15 -2.56 -23.70
CA ASN A 97 18.85 -2.97 -23.17
C ASN A 97 17.90 -1.77 -22.99
N VAL A 98 18.39 -0.66 -22.42
CA VAL A 98 17.56 0.54 -22.22
C VAL A 98 17.12 1.13 -23.56
N ASN A 99 18.01 1.25 -24.53
CA ASN A 99 17.66 1.76 -25.86
C ASN A 99 16.62 0.88 -26.56
N ASP A 100 16.77 -0.44 -26.47
CA ASP A 100 15.81 -1.42 -27.00
C ASP A 100 14.42 -1.27 -26.33
N LEU A 101 14.38 -1.20 -25.00
CA LEU A 101 13.16 -0.96 -24.23
C LEU A 101 12.47 0.34 -24.65
N LEU A 102 13.23 1.44 -24.77
CA LEU A 102 12.70 2.74 -25.18
C LEU A 102 12.10 2.68 -26.58
N TYR A 103 12.80 2.03 -27.51
CA TYR A 103 12.35 1.87 -28.89
C TYR A 103 11.03 1.10 -28.96
N ARG A 104 10.89 0.03 -28.17
CA ARG A 104 9.69 -0.82 -28.16
C ARG A 104 8.49 -0.22 -27.42
N SER A 105 8.72 0.39 -26.26
CA SER A 105 7.65 0.73 -25.31
C SER A 105 7.39 2.23 -25.14
N ASN A 106 8.37 3.08 -25.43
CA ASN A 106 8.34 4.50 -25.06
C ASN A 106 8.11 5.44 -26.26
N ILE A 107 8.35 4.98 -27.50
CA ILE A 107 8.05 5.77 -28.69
C ILE A 107 6.54 5.87 -28.90
N HIS A 108 6.04 7.10 -28.93
CA HIS A 108 4.65 7.37 -29.23
C HIS A 108 4.38 7.39 -30.74
N SER A 109 3.57 6.45 -31.23
CA SER A 109 2.95 6.52 -32.56
C SER A 109 1.47 6.90 -32.43
N CYS A 110 1.03 7.93 -33.16
CA CYS A 110 -0.37 8.35 -33.13
C CYS A 110 -1.19 7.39 -33.99
N GLY A 111 -2.07 6.60 -33.37
CA GLY A 111 -3.10 5.84 -34.07
C GLY A 111 -4.43 6.62 -34.23
N ASP A 112 -5.41 5.99 -34.86
CA ASP A 112 -6.71 6.59 -35.22
C ASP A 112 -7.48 7.16 -34.01
N HIS A 113 -7.36 6.54 -32.84
CA HIS A 113 -8.02 6.97 -31.60
C HIS A 113 -7.21 7.96 -30.75
N CYS A 114 -5.97 8.26 -31.15
CA CYS A 114 -5.07 9.11 -30.39
C CYS A 114 -5.30 10.60 -30.64
N THR A 115 -5.82 10.94 -31.82
CA THR A 115 -5.91 12.32 -32.29
C THR A 115 -7.34 12.83 -32.10
N VAL A 116 -7.49 13.92 -31.35
CA VAL A 116 -8.77 14.62 -31.18
C VAL A 116 -8.63 16.00 -31.81
N LYS A 117 -9.44 16.30 -32.83
CA LYS A 117 -9.41 17.58 -33.56
C LYS A 117 -8.04 17.95 -34.14
N GLY A 118 -7.26 16.96 -34.57
CA GLY A 118 -5.91 17.17 -35.12
C GLY A 118 -4.80 17.29 -34.08
N GLU A 119 -5.12 17.23 -32.78
CA GLU A 119 -4.13 17.25 -31.70
C GLU A 119 -4.02 15.88 -31.02
N CYS A 120 -2.80 15.45 -30.71
CA CYS A 120 -2.57 14.22 -29.97
C CYS A 120 -3.07 14.38 -28.52
N LYS A 121 -3.93 13.47 -28.05
CA LYS A 121 -4.45 13.46 -26.66
C LYS A 121 -3.32 13.40 -25.62
N ALA A 122 -2.22 12.71 -25.95
CA ALA A 122 -1.03 12.62 -25.11
C ALA A 122 -0.06 13.82 -25.26
N LYS A 123 -0.44 14.85 -26.04
CA LYS A 123 0.30 16.09 -26.27
C LYS A 123 1.71 15.86 -26.85
N PHE A 124 1.80 15.00 -27.84
CA PHE A 124 2.96 14.88 -28.72
C PHE A 124 2.79 15.75 -29.98
N PRO A 125 3.86 16.27 -30.58
CA PRO A 125 5.27 16.15 -30.16
C PRO A 125 5.60 17.03 -28.95
N ARG A 126 6.61 16.62 -28.17
CA ARG A 126 7.12 17.39 -27.02
C ARG A 126 8.05 18.53 -27.49
N PRO A 127 8.15 19.64 -26.73
CA PRO A 127 8.99 20.78 -27.10
C PRO A 127 10.50 20.47 -27.04
N TYR A 128 11.27 21.08 -27.94
CA TYR A 128 12.71 20.84 -28.15
C TYR A 128 13.64 21.76 -27.32
N LYS A 129 13.11 22.64 -26.45
CA LYS A 129 13.92 23.65 -25.74
C LYS A 129 13.67 23.57 -24.23
N THR A 130 14.76 23.56 -23.45
CA THR A 130 14.66 23.73 -21.99
C THR A 130 14.21 25.16 -21.73
N THR A 131 13.03 25.34 -21.14
CA THR A 131 12.51 26.66 -20.78
C THR A 131 11.95 26.61 -19.38
N VAL A 132 12.31 27.61 -18.58
CA VAL A 132 11.68 27.87 -17.29
C VAL A 132 10.50 28.80 -17.55
N ASP A 133 9.32 28.40 -17.12
CA ASP A 133 8.17 29.30 -17.12
C ASP A 133 8.41 30.42 -16.09
N GLU A 134 8.57 31.66 -16.58
CA GLU A 134 8.87 32.85 -15.77
C GLU A 134 7.77 33.18 -14.75
N LYS A 135 6.54 32.66 -14.90
CA LYS A 135 5.43 32.92 -13.99
C LYS A 135 5.23 31.83 -12.94
N VAL A 136 5.58 30.59 -13.27
CA VAL A 136 5.25 29.40 -12.46
C VAL A 136 6.51 28.70 -11.91
N GLY A 137 7.70 29.04 -12.43
CA GLY A 137 8.96 28.39 -12.08
C GLY A 137 9.08 26.96 -12.60
N TYR A 138 8.19 26.56 -13.52
CA TYR A 138 8.17 25.19 -14.05
C TYR A 138 9.30 24.99 -15.05
N ILE A 139 10.16 24.01 -14.81
CA ILE A 139 11.22 23.62 -15.75
C ILE A 139 10.63 22.66 -16.77
N ILE A 140 10.55 23.09 -18.02
CA ILE A 140 10.36 22.21 -19.17
C ILE A 140 11.75 21.80 -19.61
N LEU A 141 12.08 20.51 -19.52
CA LEU A 141 13.37 19.99 -19.99
C LEU A 141 13.36 19.82 -21.51
N LYS A 142 14.51 20.10 -22.14
CA LYS A 142 14.75 19.83 -23.56
C LYS A 142 14.61 18.34 -23.83
N LYS A 143 14.03 18.03 -24.99
CA LYS A 143 14.01 16.68 -25.55
C LYS A 143 14.60 16.70 -26.96
N LEU A 144 15.57 15.83 -27.21
CA LEU A 144 16.09 15.61 -28.55
C LEU A 144 15.16 14.70 -29.36
N GLU A 145 14.49 13.75 -28.70
CA GLU A 145 13.48 12.90 -29.32
C GLU A 145 12.06 13.34 -28.92
N THR A 146 11.41 14.09 -29.81
CA THR A 146 10.10 14.71 -29.53
C THR A 146 8.96 13.73 -29.34
N ARG A 147 9.14 12.47 -29.75
CA ARG A 147 8.15 11.38 -29.64
C ARG A 147 8.40 10.43 -28.47
N LEU A 148 9.41 10.70 -27.63
CA LEU A 148 9.66 9.95 -26.40
C LEU A 148 9.05 10.64 -25.17
N ASN A 149 8.66 9.82 -24.20
CA ASN A 149 8.37 10.31 -22.86
C ASN A 149 9.66 10.77 -22.17
N THR A 150 9.51 11.50 -21.07
CA THR A 150 10.68 11.77 -20.23
C THR A 150 10.91 10.53 -19.39
N PHE A 151 12.13 10.04 -19.27
CA PHE A 151 12.40 8.83 -18.51
C PHE A 151 13.70 8.95 -17.71
N THR A 152 13.89 8.00 -16.80
CA THR A 152 15.15 7.81 -16.10
C THR A 152 15.70 6.45 -16.52
N THR A 153 16.93 6.39 -17.01
CA THR A 153 17.57 5.17 -17.55
C THR A 153 17.46 3.99 -16.59
N THR A 154 17.78 4.22 -15.32
CA THR A 154 17.70 3.21 -14.26
C THR A 154 16.27 2.71 -14.05
N LEU A 155 15.28 3.60 -14.04
CA LEU A 155 13.88 3.20 -13.90
C LEU A 155 13.40 2.41 -15.12
N THR A 156 13.76 2.82 -16.34
CA THR A 156 13.44 2.08 -17.56
C THR A 156 14.02 0.67 -17.52
N TYR A 157 15.28 0.52 -17.09
CA TYR A 157 15.92 -0.79 -16.97
C TYR A 157 15.26 -1.70 -15.93
N LEU A 158 14.86 -1.15 -14.78
CA LEU A 158 14.23 -1.93 -13.71
C LEU A 158 12.77 -2.28 -14.01
N LEU A 159 12.00 -1.31 -14.52
CA LEU A 159 10.57 -1.47 -14.78
C LEU A 159 10.28 -2.17 -16.11
N ARG A 160 11.25 -2.23 -17.04
CA ARG A 160 11.15 -2.88 -18.36
C ARG A 160 9.88 -2.49 -19.15
N SER A 161 9.37 -1.29 -18.91
CA SER A 161 8.07 -0.80 -19.40
C SER A 161 8.19 0.62 -19.97
N ASN A 162 7.07 1.33 -20.11
CA ASN A 162 7.00 2.71 -20.62
C ASN A 162 6.94 3.72 -19.46
N PRO A 163 8.07 4.10 -18.84
CA PRO A 163 8.06 5.13 -17.81
C PRO A 163 7.81 6.51 -18.41
N ASP A 164 7.05 7.33 -17.68
CA ASP A 164 6.91 8.76 -17.91
C ASP A 164 7.20 9.51 -16.60
N VAL A 165 8.38 10.09 -16.51
CA VAL A 165 8.91 10.75 -15.33
C VAL A 165 8.68 12.25 -15.45
N THR A 166 7.91 12.80 -14.52
CA THR A 166 7.59 14.24 -14.49
C THR A 166 8.09 14.86 -13.18
N SER A 167 8.81 15.98 -13.30
CA SER A 167 9.23 16.77 -12.14
C SER A 167 8.06 17.61 -11.61
N LEU A 168 7.68 17.40 -10.35
CA LEU A 168 6.58 18.10 -9.68
C LEU A 168 7.14 19.17 -8.75
N LEU A 169 7.39 20.36 -9.28
CA LEU A 169 8.00 21.48 -8.54
C LEU A 169 6.97 22.39 -7.82
N SER A 170 5.66 22.12 -7.98
CA SER A 170 4.59 22.90 -7.37
C SER A 170 3.73 22.06 -6.43
N GLY A 171 3.39 22.62 -5.26
CA GLY A 171 2.49 21.98 -4.29
C GLY A 171 1.10 21.68 -4.86
N THR A 172 0.60 22.51 -5.77
CA THR A 172 -0.68 22.27 -6.46
C THR A 172 -0.61 21.06 -7.38
N ALA A 173 0.50 20.91 -8.12
CA ALA A 173 0.72 19.76 -8.98
C ALA A 173 0.86 18.47 -8.16
N LEU A 174 1.60 18.52 -7.05
CA LEU A 174 1.74 17.39 -6.13
C LEU A 174 0.39 16.97 -5.53
N LYS A 175 -0.43 17.93 -5.08
CA LYS A 175 -1.77 17.66 -4.55
C LYS A 175 -2.68 17.03 -5.61
N SER A 176 -2.62 17.52 -6.86
CA SER A 176 -3.36 16.97 -7.99
C SER A 176 -2.97 15.53 -8.28
N VAL A 177 -1.66 15.22 -8.32
CA VAL A 177 -1.17 13.86 -8.58
C VAL A 177 -1.52 12.93 -7.43
N ALA A 178 -1.34 13.36 -6.17
CA ALA A 178 -1.72 12.57 -5.01
C ALA A 178 -3.22 12.26 -5.00
N ALA A 179 -4.07 13.24 -5.31
CA ALA A 179 -5.52 13.03 -5.44
C ALA A 179 -5.83 12.05 -6.59
N TYR A 180 -5.22 12.23 -7.77
CA TYR A 180 -5.42 11.34 -8.91
C TYR A 180 -5.02 9.89 -8.63
N VAL A 181 -3.84 9.68 -8.02
CA VAL A 181 -3.36 8.35 -7.63
C VAL A 181 -4.26 7.75 -6.56
N THR A 182 -4.70 8.55 -5.58
CA THR A 182 -5.63 8.09 -4.54
C THR A 182 -6.96 7.70 -5.17
N ASP A 183 -7.53 8.52 -6.04
CA ASP A 183 -8.79 8.21 -6.74
C ASP A 183 -8.65 6.93 -7.56
N TYR A 184 -7.51 6.71 -8.22
CA TYR A 184 -7.27 5.49 -9.00
C TYR A 184 -7.12 4.23 -8.12
N ILE A 185 -6.40 4.33 -7.00
CA ILE A 185 -6.21 3.22 -6.07
C ILE A 185 -7.50 2.92 -5.29
N THR A 186 -8.22 3.97 -4.90
CA THR A 186 -9.46 3.89 -4.12
C THR A 186 -10.69 3.78 -4.99
N GLU A 187 -10.54 3.74 -6.32
CA GLU A 187 -11.65 3.60 -7.27
C GLU A 187 -12.43 2.35 -6.86
N THR A 188 -13.60 2.59 -6.27
CA THR A 188 -14.38 1.50 -5.70
C THR A 188 -14.76 0.56 -6.83
N PRO A 189 -14.47 -0.74 -6.72
CA PRO A 189 -14.71 -1.69 -7.80
C PRO A 189 -16.20 -1.83 -8.16
N LEU A 190 -17.09 -1.34 -7.29
CA LEU A 190 -18.52 -1.28 -7.52
C LEU A 190 -18.99 0.17 -7.43
N LYS A 191 -19.45 0.70 -8.57
CA LYS A 191 -20.17 1.98 -8.59
C LYS A 191 -21.50 1.82 -7.85
N THR A 192 -21.91 2.84 -7.10
CA THR A 192 -23.12 2.81 -6.26
C THR A 192 -24.38 2.41 -7.04
N TYR A 193 -24.53 2.88 -8.29
CA TYR A 193 -25.68 2.53 -9.12
C TYR A 193 -25.70 1.03 -9.46
N THR A 194 -24.54 0.39 -9.66
CA THR A 194 -24.44 -1.05 -9.93
C THR A 194 -24.90 -1.84 -8.71
N ILE A 195 -24.56 -1.37 -7.50
CA ILE A 195 -25.01 -1.98 -6.24
C ILE A 195 -26.54 -1.92 -6.15
N PHE A 196 -27.12 -0.73 -6.32
CA PHE A 196 -28.57 -0.56 -6.26
C PHE A 196 -29.30 -1.35 -7.34
N GLN A 197 -28.80 -1.37 -8.58
CA GLN A 197 -29.39 -2.17 -9.64
C GLN A 197 -29.38 -3.65 -9.30
N THR A 198 -28.27 -4.16 -8.76
CA THR A 198 -28.16 -5.58 -8.38
C THR A 198 -29.13 -5.94 -7.25
N ILE A 199 -29.31 -5.04 -6.28
CA ILE A 199 -30.31 -5.21 -5.21
C ILE A 199 -31.72 -5.25 -5.81
N CYS A 200 -32.06 -4.31 -6.70
CA CYS A 200 -33.36 -4.28 -7.38
C CYS A 200 -33.60 -5.54 -8.22
N ASP A 201 -32.60 -5.99 -8.98
CA ASP A 201 -32.67 -7.22 -9.80
C ASP A 201 -33.00 -8.43 -8.92
N VAL A 202 -32.26 -8.62 -7.82
CA VAL A 202 -32.50 -9.72 -6.88
C VAL A 202 -33.87 -9.60 -6.22
N PHE A 203 -34.28 -8.39 -5.81
CA PHE A 203 -35.57 -8.18 -5.17
C PHE A 203 -36.74 -8.50 -6.11
N ASN A 204 -36.66 -8.05 -7.37
CA ASN A 204 -37.68 -8.28 -8.39
C ASN A 204 -37.76 -9.76 -8.82
N CYS A 205 -36.62 -10.44 -8.96
CA CYS A 205 -36.61 -11.89 -9.26
C CYS A 205 -37.15 -12.74 -8.11
N GLN A 206 -37.03 -12.26 -6.86
CA GLN A 206 -37.36 -13.02 -5.65
C GLN A 206 -38.74 -12.65 -5.06
N THR A 207 -39.56 -11.86 -5.78
CA THR A 207 -40.89 -11.39 -5.36
C THR A 207 -41.81 -12.54 -4.90
N THR A 208 -41.74 -13.71 -5.57
CA THR A 208 -42.49 -14.93 -5.23
C THR A 208 -42.04 -15.58 -3.92
N MET A 209 -40.75 -15.47 -3.58
CA MET A 209 -40.21 -15.97 -2.32
C MET A 209 -40.56 -15.05 -1.14
N ILE A 210 -40.58 -13.74 -1.38
CA ILE A 210 -40.94 -12.72 -0.39
C ILE A 210 -42.43 -12.87 -0.01
N GLY A 211 -43.30 -13.10 -1.01
CA GLY A 211 -44.72 -13.43 -0.83
C GLY A 211 -45.02 -14.89 -0.47
N GLY A 212 -44.01 -15.76 -0.38
CA GLY A 212 -44.17 -17.19 -0.12
C GLY A 212 -44.34 -17.54 1.38
N THR A 213 -44.61 -18.81 1.67
CA THR A 213 -44.87 -19.35 3.03
C THR A 213 -43.62 -19.64 3.88
N LEU A 214 -42.43 -19.31 3.36
CA LEU A 214 -41.17 -19.52 4.11
C LEU A 214 -41.17 -18.71 5.40
N ARG A 215 -40.51 -19.24 6.44
CA ARG A 215 -40.33 -18.51 7.70
C ARG A 215 -39.51 -17.26 7.47
N ASP A 216 -39.87 -16.18 8.14
CA ASP A 216 -39.23 -14.86 7.96
C ASP A 216 -37.72 -14.89 8.22
N GLN A 217 -37.26 -15.72 9.15
CA GLN A 217 -35.82 -15.93 9.39
C GLN A 217 -35.07 -16.53 8.20
N GLU A 218 -35.70 -17.45 7.46
CA GLU A 218 -35.08 -18.07 6.28
C GLU A 218 -35.06 -17.10 5.09
N LYS A 219 -36.13 -16.30 4.94
CA LYS A 219 -36.18 -15.19 3.96
C LYS A 219 -35.09 -14.15 4.24
N ALA A 220 -34.95 -13.72 5.50
CA ALA A 220 -33.96 -12.74 5.94
C ALA A 220 -32.51 -13.22 5.78
N ARG A 221 -32.25 -14.53 5.73
CA ARG A 221 -30.90 -15.07 5.45
C ARG A 221 -30.63 -15.24 3.96
N LYS A 222 -31.62 -15.72 3.19
CA LYS A 222 -31.41 -16.05 1.77
C LYS A 222 -31.27 -14.80 0.91
N LEU A 223 -32.04 -13.75 1.20
CA LEU A 223 -32.04 -12.51 0.41
C LEU A 223 -30.68 -11.80 0.45
N PRO A 224 -30.05 -11.53 1.63
CA PRO A 224 -28.71 -10.96 1.67
C PRO A 224 -27.67 -11.87 1.02
N THR A 225 -27.77 -13.20 1.21
CA THR A 225 -26.82 -14.16 0.60
C THR A 225 -26.84 -14.08 -0.92
N GLN A 226 -28.03 -13.99 -1.53
CA GLN A 226 -28.16 -13.86 -2.98
C GLN A 226 -27.69 -12.50 -3.49
N ILE A 227 -27.96 -11.41 -2.76
CA ILE A 227 -27.43 -10.08 -3.06
C ILE A 227 -25.91 -10.12 -3.05
N VAL A 228 -25.29 -10.67 -1.99
CA VAL A 228 -23.84 -10.78 -1.86
C VAL A 228 -23.26 -11.61 -3.01
N ASN A 229 -23.83 -12.78 -3.32
CA ASN A 229 -23.35 -13.61 -4.42
C ASN A 229 -23.41 -12.90 -5.77
N SER A 230 -24.50 -12.15 -6.03
CA SER A 230 -24.67 -11.39 -7.27
C SER A 230 -23.71 -10.20 -7.35
N LEU A 231 -23.48 -9.51 -6.22
CA LEU A 231 -22.49 -8.43 -6.12
C LEU A 231 -21.07 -8.96 -6.33
N SER A 232 -20.71 -10.10 -5.73
CA SER A 232 -19.38 -10.70 -5.86
C SER A 232 -19.00 -11.00 -7.31
N VAL A 233 -19.95 -11.43 -8.15
CA VAL A 233 -19.70 -11.68 -9.59
C VAL A 233 -19.47 -10.37 -10.35
N ARG A 234 -20.02 -9.25 -9.88
CA ARG A 234 -19.90 -7.92 -10.48
C ARG A 234 -18.74 -7.11 -9.89
N MET A 235 -18.02 -7.64 -8.90
CA MET A 235 -16.83 -7.00 -8.35
C MET A 235 -15.66 -7.21 -9.30
N GLU A 236 -15.18 -6.12 -9.88
CA GLU A 236 -13.91 -6.10 -10.59
C GLU A 236 -12.78 -5.95 -9.57
N MET A 237 -11.66 -6.65 -9.75
CA MET A 237 -10.48 -6.45 -8.91
C MET A 237 -9.45 -5.68 -9.72
N GLY A 238 -8.88 -4.62 -9.13
CA GLY A 238 -7.78 -3.91 -9.78
C GLY A 238 -6.62 -4.86 -10.07
N ALA A 239 -6.10 -4.82 -11.30
CA ALA A 239 -5.00 -5.70 -11.72
C ALA A 239 -3.78 -5.70 -10.76
N PRO A 240 -3.35 -4.56 -10.17
CA PRO A 240 -2.27 -4.57 -9.19
C PRO A 240 -2.60 -5.35 -7.91
N MET A 241 -3.84 -5.26 -7.44
CA MET A 241 -4.32 -6.00 -6.26
C MET A 241 -4.36 -7.50 -6.55
N ALA A 242 -4.87 -7.90 -7.72
CA ALA A 242 -4.87 -9.29 -8.16
C ALA A 242 -3.45 -9.87 -8.27
N ALA A 243 -2.52 -9.12 -8.87
CA ALA A 243 -1.12 -9.53 -8.97
C ALA A 243 -0.46 -9.68 -7.58
N ALA A 244 -0.71 -8.75 -6.65
CA ALA A 244 -0.21 -8.84 -5.29
C ALA A 244 -0.70 -10.10 -4.56
N TYR A 245 -1.99 -10.45 -4.70
CA TYR A 245 -2.53 -11.69 -4.13
C TYR A 245 -1.94 -12.94 -4.78
N LEU A 246 -1.77 -12.96 -6.11
CA LEU A 246 -1.17 -14.10 -6.81
C LEU A 246 0.31 -14.32 -6.42
N LEU A 247 1.03 -13.24 -6.11
CA LEU A 247 2.41 -13.29 -5.62
C LEU A 247 2.52 -13.64 -4.13
N GLY A 248 1.39 -13.79 -3.42
CA GLY A 248 1.36 -14.08 -1.99
C GLY A 248 1.79 -12.91 -1.11
N ASN A 249 1.73 -11.67 -1.62
CA ASN A 249 2.03 -10.49 -0.83
C ASN A 249 0.95 -10.26 0.24
N PRO A 250 1.32 -9.77 1.43
CA PRO A 250 0.34 -9.41 2.45
C PRO A 250 -0.52 -8.24 1.98
N ASP A 251 -1.79 -8.24 2.40
CA ASP A 251 -2.77 -7.19 2.11
C ASP A 251 -2.56 -5.91 2.93
N HIS A 252 -1.61 -5.92 3.88
CA HIS A 252 -1.24 -4.79 4.70
C HIS A 252 0.27 -4.74 4.95
N TYR A 253 0.84 -3.54 4.87
CA TYR A 253 2.19 -3.27 5.34
C TYR A 253 2.10 -2.76 6.77
N THR A 254 2.55 -3.56 7.73
CA THR A 254 2.68 -3.09 9.11
C THR A 254 4.05 -3.41 9.69
N SER A 255 4.77 -2.37 10.09
CA SER A 255 5.98 -2.52 10.90
C SER A 255 5.65 -2.85 12.36
N HIS A 256 4.44 -2.53 12.82
CA HIS A 256 4.06 -2.60 14.23
C HIS A 256 2.64 -3.14 14.42
N ARG A 257 2.47 -4.05 15.39
CA ARG A 257 1.14 -4.53 15.78
C ARG A 257 0.54 -3.59 16.84
N PHE A 258 -0.42 -2.78 16.43
CA PHE A 258 -1.20 -1.97 17.36
C PHE A 258 -2.14 -2.88 18.18
N ARG A 259 -2.29 -2.56 19.47
CA ARG A 259 -3.31 -3.16 20.35
C ARG A 259 -4.41 -2.15 20.60
N THR A 260 -5.65 -2.57 20.41
CA THR A 260 -6.82 -1.74 20.74
C THR A 260 -6.91 -1.57 22.25
N VAL A 261 -6.94 -0.31 22.71
CA VAL A 261 -7.09 0.05 24.12
C VAL A 261 -8.37 0.86 24.29
N TYR A 262 -9.32 0.32 25.04
CA TYR A 262 -10.54 1.03 25.41
C TYR A 262 -10.27 1.97 26.59
N TRP A 263 -9.45 3.00 26.36
CA TRP A 263 -8.94 3.88 27.42
C TRP A 263 -10.04 4.51 28.28
N LYS A 264 -11.10 5.04 27.63
CA LYS A 264 -12.26 5.63 28.32
C LYS A 264 -12.85 4.70 29.38
N SER A 265 -12.92 3.39 29.10
CA SER A 265 -13.45 2.40 30.04
C SER A 265 -12.59 2.28 31.30
N TYR A 266 -11.25 2.30 31.18
CA TYR A 266 -10.35 2.24 32.32
C TYR A 266 -10.32 3.55 33.12
N SER A 267 -10.29 4.70 32.42
CA SER A 267 -10.31 6.00 33.10
C SER A 267 -11.62 6.22 33.85
N SER A 268 -12.76 5.86 33.25
CA SER A 268 -14.07 5.99 33.91
C SER A 268 -14.17 5.12 35.17
N GLU A 269 -13.51 3.96 35.23
CA GLU A 269 -13.50 3.13 36.45
C GLU A 269 -12.72 3.79 37.58
N VAL A 270 -11.53 4.35 37.29
CA VAL A 270 -10.71 5.05 38.30
C VAL A 270 -11.40 6.31 38.80
N LEU A 271 -12.07 7.04 37.90
CA LEU A 271 -12.80 8.26 38.23
C LEU A 271 -14.06 8.02 39.08
N LYS A 272 -14.53 6.78 39.23
CA LYS A 272 -15.63 6.46 40.16
C LYS A 272 -15.22 6.54 41.63
N ASP A 273 -13.94 6.28 41.93
CA ASP A 273 -13.41 6.27 43.29
C ASP A 273 -12.93 7.66 43.74
N TRP A 274 -12.97 8.66 42.85
CA TRP A 274 -12.65 10.05 43.17
C TRP A 274 -13.94 10.86 43.36
N ASP A 275 -14.10 11.46 44.54
CA ASP A 275 -15.30 12.26 44.89
C ASP A 275 -15.49 13.43 43.92
N SER A 276 -16.74 13.55 43.46
CA SER A 276 -17.17 14.32 42.30
C SER A 276 -17.42 15.80 42.62
N THR A 277 -16.40 16.64 42.48
CA THR A 277 -16.62 18.10 42.41
C THR A 277 -15.91 18.80 41.25
N ASP A 278 -14.84 18.22 40.69
CA ASP A 278 -14.05 18.86 39.62
C ASP A 278 -14.18 18.19 38.23
N LEU A 279 -14.91 17.08 38.11
CA LEU A 279 -14.86 16.21 36.92
C LEU A 279 -16.08 16.29 35.98
N ASP A 280 -17.16 16.97 36.39
CA ASP A 280 -18.35 17.15 35.54
C ASP A 280 -18.06 17.98 34.28
N GLN A 281 -16.97 18.76 34.26
CA GLN A 281 -16.56 19.59 33.11
C GLN A 281 -15.88 18.80 31.97
N LEU A 282 -15.46 17.55 32.20
CA LEU A 282 -14.84 16.72 31.15
C LEU A 282 -15.81 15.71 30.50
N ALA A 283 -17.03 15.58 31.04
CA ALA A 283 -18.01 14.57 30.61
C ALA A 283 -19.03 15.06 29.57
N GLU A 284 -19.11 16.38 29.30
CA GLU A 284 -20.21 16.94 28.49
C GLU A 284 -20.07 16.79 26.96
N ASN A 285 -18.91 16.39 26.42
CA ASN A 285 -18.67 16.45 24.97
C ASN A 285 -18.83 15.13 24.19
N ASP A 286 -19.42 14.07 24.74
CA ASP A 286 -19.93 12.93 23.94
C ASP A 286 -20.84 12.03 24.80
N ASN A 287 -22.15 12.09 24.57
CA ASN A 287 -23.11 11.08 25.05
C ASN A 287 -23.08 9.89 24.05
N PRO A 288 -23.10 8.61 24.46
CA PRO A 288 -23.76 8.08 25.64
C PRO A 288 -22.79 7.71 26.76
N ASN A 289 -23.20 8.04 27.98
CA ASN A 289 -22.69 7.52 29.24
C ASN A 289 -22.17 6.06 29.10
N PRO A 290 -20.85 5.78 29.20
CA PRO A 290 -20.30 4.42 29.11
C PRO A 290 -20.57 3.60 30.39
N LYS A 291 -21.57 4.00 31.18
CA LYS A 291 -22.18 3.15 32.19
C LYS A 291 -22.92 2.04 31.42
N ASP A 292 -22.38 0.84 31.46
CA ASP A 292 -23.13 -0.43 31.35
C ASP A 292 -23.15 -1.20 30.02
N GLN A 293 -22.21 -0.97 29.07
CA GLN A 293 -21.98 -1.99 28.04
C GLN A 293 -21.14 -3.15 28.60
N VAL A 294 -21.83 -4.14 29.16
CA VAL A 294 -21.25 -5.38 29.65
C VAL A 294 -21.52 -6.52 28.66
N VAL A 295 -20.51 -7.35 28.42
CA VAL A 295 -20.71 -8.59 27.66
C VAL A 295 -21.30 -9.61 28.61
N VAL A 296 -22.54 -10.04 28.37
CA VAL A 296 -23.18 -11.07 29.18
C VAL A 296 -22.63 -12.44 28.76
N LYS A 297 -21.90 -13.11 29.66
CA LYS A 297 -21.44 -14.48 29.47
C LYS A 297 -22.36 -15.45 30.18
N ARG A 298 -22.80 -16.49 29.47
CA ARG A 298 -23.57 -17.60 30.03
C ARG A 298 -22.60 -18.63 30.62
N SER A 299 -22.66 -18.83 31.93
CA SER A 299 -21.97 -19.89 32.67
C SER A 299 -22.94 -21.05 33.00
N ARG A 300 -22.43 -22.14 33.57
CA ARG A 300 -23.25 -23.28 34.05
C ARG A 300 -24.20 -22.87 35.19
N GLU A 301 -23.87 -21.83 35.93
CA GLU A 301 -24.61 -21.34 37.11
C GLU A 301 -25.48 -20.10 36.83
N GLY A 302 -25.48 -19.56 35.60
CA GLY A 302 -26.29 -18.38 35.25
C GLY A 302 -25.63 -17.43 34.24
N TYR A 303 -26.07 -16.18 34.25
CA TYR A 303 -25.52 -15.10 33.42
C TYR A 303 -24.61 -14.20 34.24
N THR A 304 -23.40 -13.93 33.74
CA THR A 304 -22.42 -13.05 34.40
C THR A 304 -22.08 -11.88 33.46
N ALA A 305 -22.17 -10.67 33.99
CA ALA A 305 -21.69 -9.47 33.31
C ALA A 305 -20.15 -9.48 33.28
N TYR A 306 -19.56 -9.28 32.11
CA TYR A 306 -18.12 -9.27 31.92
C TYR A 306 -17.68 -7.98 31.22
N THR A 307 -16.67 -7.31 31.77
CA THR A 307 -15.97 -6.19 31.11
C THR A 307 -14.48 -6.49 31.05
N PRO A 308 -13.76 -5.99 30.02
CA PRO A 308 -12.31 -6.15 29.93
C PRO A 308 -11.54 -5.58 31.13
N ILE A 309 -12.11 -4.58 31.82
CA ILE A 309 -11.52 -3.95 33.01
C ILE A 309 -11.38 -4.94 34.16
N MET A 310 -12.36 -5.86 34.31
CA MET A 310 -12.35 -6.88 35.36
C MET A 310 -11.13 -7.80 35.28
N ASP A 311 -10.58 -8.03 34.08
CA ASP A 311 -9.37 -8.85 33.93
C ASP A 311 -8.15 -8.18 34.61
N TYR A 312 -8.07 -6.85 34.61
CA TYR A 312 -7.02 -6.13 35.33
C TYR A 312 -7.32 -6.01 36.82
N ILE A 313 -8.57 -5.75 37.22
CA ILE A 313 -8.97 -5.63 38.64
C ILE A 313 -8.72 -6.96 39.38
N TYR A 314 -9.19 -8.07 38.81
CA TYR A 314 -9.09 -9.40 39.40
C TYR A 314 -7.90 -10.21 38.88
N ARG A 315 -6.82 -9.53 38.49
CA ARG A 315 -5.61 -10.18 37.99
C ARG A 315 -5.00 -11.13 39.04
N PRO A 316 -4.41 -12.27 38.62
CA PRO A 316 -3.75 -13.20 39.55
C PRO A 316 -2.69 -12.54 40.43
N LYS A 317 -2.51 -13.05 41.65
CA LYS A 317 -1.53 -12.52 42.64
C LYS A 317 -0.11 -12.30 42.07
N PRO A 318 0.45 -13.18 41.21
CA PRO A 318 1.77 -12.95 40.61
C PRO A 318 1.87 -11.69 39.73
N PHE A 319 0.74 -11.11 39.31
CA PHE A 319 0.68 -9.94 38.44
C PHE A 319 0.19 -8.68 39.17
N LYS A 320 0.19 -8.67 40.50
CA LYS A 320 -0.28 -7.53 41.30
C LYS A 320 0.51 -6.25 40.99
N ASP A 321 1.82 -6.38 40.79
CA ASP A 321 2.74 -5.24 40.58
C ASP A 321 2.85 -4.80 39.11
N VAL A 322 2.11 -5.43 38.20
CA VAL A 322 2.10 -5.07 36.78
C VAL A 322 1.22 -3.84 36.59
N CYS A 323 1.80 -2.78 36.01
CA CYS A 323 1.03 -1.57 35.69
C CYS A 323 0.05 -1.82 34.52
N LEU A 324 -0.94 -0.94 34.36
CA LEU A 324 -1.99 -1.11 33.34
C LEU A 324 -1.41 -1.14 31.91
N TYR A 325 -0.38 -0.34 31.64
CA TYR A 325 0.30 -0.34 30.35
C TYR A 325 0.93 -1.70 30.04
N ASP A 326 1.75 -2.22 30.96
CA ASP A 326 2.39 -3.53 30.81
C ASP A 326 1.37 -4.66 30.75
N TRP A 327 0.27 -4.54 31.48
CA TRP A 327 -0.83 -5.48 31.40
C TRP A 327 -1.44 -5.53 30.00
N ILE A 328 -1.79 -4.37 29.44
CA ILE A 328 -2.36 -4.28 28.09
C ILE A 328 -1.36 -4.75 27.03
N HIS A 329 -0.08 -4.43 27.20
CA HIS A 329 0.96 -4.77 26.23
C HIS A 329 1.34 -6.26 26.25
N LEU A 330 1.50 -6.85 27.45
CA LEU A 330 2.09 -8.18 27.64
C LEU A 330 1.05 -9.28 27.87
N SER A 331 -0.17 -8.97 28.32
CA SER A 331 -1.18 -10.00 28.55
C SER A 331 -1.72 -10.58 27.23
N ARG A 332 -1.97 -11.88 27.18
CA ARG A 332 -2.81 -12.49 26.14
C ARG A 332 -3.79 -13.46 26.77
N LYS A 333 -5.07 -13.30 26.43
CA LYS A 333 -6.12 -14.23 26.84
C LYS A 333 -6.19 -15.39 25.85
N LYS A 334 -6.04 -16.61 26.34
CA LYS A 334 -6.33 -17.82 25.56
C LYS A 334 -7.53 -18.54 26.16
N LEU A 335 -8.42 -19.03 25.31
CA LEU A 335 -9.46 -19.96 25.72
C LEU A 335 -8.78 -21.28 26.10
N LEU A 336 -9.15 -21.83 27.26
CA LEU A 336 -8.70 -23.16 27.63
C LEU A 336 -9.40 -24.18 26.72
N PRO A 337 -8.67 -25.16 26.16
CA PRO A 337 -9.28 -26.26 25.45
C PRO A 337 -10.25 -26.97 26.41
N ASN A 338 -11.44 -27.27 25.90
CA ASN A 338 -12.47 -27.96 26.68
C ASN A 338 -11.94 -29.36 26.97
N ILE A 339 -11.64 -29.68 28.23
CA ILE A 339 -11.30 -31.05 28.64
C ILE A 339 -12.61 -31.84 28.47
N ALA A 340 -12.75 -32.51 27.34
CA ALA A 340 -13.72 -33.58 27.19
C ALA A 340 -13.32 -34.65 28.20
N SER A 341 -14.20 -34.95 29.15
CA SER A 341 -14.05 -36.07 30.07
C SER A 341 -14.16 -37.38 29.29
N ASN A 342 -13.08 -37.78 28.62
CA ASN A 342 -12.90 -39.17 28.22
C ASN A 342 -12.25 -39.89 29.40
N SER A 343 -13.08 -40.58 30.18
CA SER A 343 -12.64 -41.71 30.99
C SER A 343 -12.12 -42.79 30.05
N ASP A 344 -10.81 -42.80 29.78
CA ASP A 344 -10.00 -44.00 29.50
C ASP A 344 -8.57 -43.57 29.11
N ALA A 345 -7.68 -43.52 30.10
CA ALA A 345 -6.24 -43.72 29.92
C ALA A 345 -5.59 -43.93 31.30
N SER A 346 -5.37 -45.19 31.63
CA SER A 346 -4.51 -45.65 32.69
C SER A 346 -3.05 -45.23 32.45
N GLN A 347 -2.41 -44.76 33.53
CA GLN A 347 -0.97 -44.85 33.84
C GLN A 347 0.02 -44.13 32.93
N THR A 348 0.53 -43.00 33.42
CA THR A 348 1.96 -42.81 33.69
C THR A 348 2.13 -41.59 34.59
N GLY A 349 2.81 -41.79 35.72
CA GLY A 349 2.94 -40.79 36.77
C GLY A 349 3.97 -39.70 36.44
N THR A 350 3.64 -38.48 36.80
CA THR A 350 4.56 -37.59 37.52
C THR A 350 3.71 -36.60 38.29
N ALA A 351 3.72 -36.74 39.61
CA ALA A 351 3.06 -35.83 40.53
C ALA A 351 3.81 -34.49 40.53
N VAL A 352 3.11 -33.42 40.16
CA VAL A 352 3.41 -32.08 40.66
C VAL A 352 2.11 -31.59 41.27
N GLU A 353 2.13 -31.50 42.60
CA GLU A 353 1.03 -31.00 43.42
C GLU A 353 0.66 -29.57 43.00
N ALA A 354 -0.56 -29.39 42.50
CA ALA A 354 -1.21 -28.09 42.44
C ALA A 354 -2.60 -28.27 43.07
N GLN A 355 -2.70 -27.89 44.35
CA GLN A 355 -3.95 -27.81 45.08
C GLN A 355 -4.99 -26.97 44.31
N GLU A 356 -6.19 -27.53 44.26
CA GLU A 356 -7.38 -26.97 43.64
C GLU A 356 -7.73 -25.57 44.15
N ASP A 357 -8.01 -24.66 43.21
CA ASP A 357 -9.10 -23.70 43.37
C ASP A 357 -9.81 -23.59 42.01
N SER A 358 -11.04 -24.11 41.93
CA SER A 358 -11.80 -24.34 40.71
C SER A 358 -12.41 -23.07 40.11
N ARG A 359 -11.64 -21.97 40.05
CA ARG A 359 -12.16 -20.64 39.73
C ARG A 359 -11.29 -19.91 38.70
N ALA A 360 -11.50 -20.23 37.41
CA ALA A 360 -11.45 -19.35 36.24
C ALA A 360 -11.11 -20.13 34.95
N LYS A 361 -12.01 -20.10 33.95
CA LYS A 361 -11.79 -20.72 32.63
C LYS A 361 -11.02 -19.82 31.65
N SER A 362 -9.90 -19.24 32.08
CA SER A 362 -8.90 -18.65 31.17
C SER A 362 -7.57 -18.48 31.88
N LEU A 363 -6.49 -19.02 31.29
CA LEU A 363 -5.13 -18.73 31.71
C LEU A 363 -4.66 -17.44 31.03
N ILE A 364 -4.10 -16.53 31.82
CA ILE A 364 -3.43 -15.32 31.34
C ILE A 364 -1.94 -15.66 31.28
N HIS A 365 -1.39 -15.74 30.07
CA HIS A 365 0.05 -15.88 29.87
C HIS A 365 0.68 -14.51 29.65
N LYS A 366 1.88 -14.34 30.23
CA LYS A 366 2.81 -13.24 29.97
C LYS A 366 3.96 -13.83 29.15
N THR A 367 4.30 -13.18 28.03
CA THR A 367 5.54 -13.45 27.27
C THR A 367 6.53 -12.35 27.54
#